data_AF-A0A822CMP5-F1
#
_entry.id   AF-A0A822CMP5-F1
#
_cell.length_a   1.000
_cell.length_b   1.000
_cell.length_c   1.000
_cell.angle_alpha   90.00
_cell.angle_beta   90.00
_cell.angle_gamma   90.00
#
_symmetry.space_group_name_H-M   'P 1'
#
loop_
_entity.id
_entity.type
_entity.pdbx_description
1 polymer ?
#
loop_
_entity_poly.entity_id
_entity_poly.type
_entity_poly.pdbx_seq_one_letter_code
_entity_poly.pdbx_strand_id
1 'polypeptide(L)'
;MPSVDRAVLRGVSLRIGIADSPPFTMVQNVTDDNGQTTLQYTGYAIDLYQLVKNQLGFNATLLLKPPDQSYTDFVLSVSESVYDIIIADVTVTSARSKIVDFSSPIYDNSLRFVVRQANNAGIDLFSFLKPFSSRLWILVLGTCIYASILMLLIERRKNEDLQNRSFISQLTLSIWYCFGRV
;
A
#
# COMPACT_ATOMS: atom_id res chain seq x y z
N MET A 1 33.80 13.58 28.44
CA MET A 1 33.51 13.94 27.04
C MET A 1 33.68 15.44 26.91
N PRO A 2 34.48 15.95 25.97
CA PRO A 2 34.70 17.39 25.87
C PRO A 2 33.40 18.05 25.40
N SER A 3 33.04 19.16 26.03
CA SER A 3 31.90 20.00 25.66
C SER A 3 32.14 20.55 24.26
N VAL A 4 31.47 19.96 23.26
CA VAL A 4 31.39 20.52 21.92
C VAL A 4 30.83 21.93 22.06
N ASP A 5 31.64 22.92 21.74
CA ASP A 5 31.25 24.33 21.72
C ASP A 5 30.16 24.48 20.66
N ARG A 6 28.90 24.49 21.08
CA ARG A 6 27.75 24.50 20.17
C ARG A 6 27.64 25.91 19.62
N ALA A 7 27.69 26.06 18.30
CA ALA A 7 27.44 27.35 17.66
C ALA A 7 26.07 27.89 18.12
N VAL A 8 26.07 29.09 18.72
CA VAL A 8 24.87 29.76 19.21
C VAL A 8 24.52 30.87 18.21
N LEU A 9 23.32 30.84 17.63
CA LEU A 9 22.86 31.79 16.60
C LEU A 9 21.97 32.89 17.19
N ARG A 10 22.26 33.31 18.42
CA ARG A 10 21.45 34.32 19.12
C ARG A 10 21.48 35.66 18.40
N GLY A 11 20.29 36.19 18.12
CA GLY A 11 20.11 37.50 17.46
C GLY A 11 20.14 37.45 15.92
N VAL A 12 20.35 36.27 15.31
CA VAL A 12 20.23 36.11 13.86
C VAL A 12 18.78 35.84 13.50
N SER A 13 18.27 36.56 12.49
CA SER A 13 16.94 36.33 11.92
C SER A 13 17.09 35.62 10.57
N LEU A 14 16.50 34.44 10.44
CA LEU A 14 16.58 33.61 9.25
C LEU A 14 15.22 33.52 8.55
N ARG A 15 15.24 33.59 7.21
CA ARG A 15 14.08 33.34 6.36
C ARG A 15 14.06 31.87 5.99
N ILE A 16 13.07 31.15 6.51
CA ILE A 16 12.96 29.70 6.32
C ILE A 16 11.83 29.42 5.34
N GLY A 17 12.19 28.80 4.21
CA GLY A 17 11.22 28.30 3.24
C GLY A 17 10.60 26.98 3.70
N ILE A 18 9.27 26.91 3.68
CA ILE A 18 8.49 25.69 3.96
C ILE A 18 7.60 25.36 2.75
N ALA A 19 7.30 24.09 2.51
CA ALA A 19 6.37 23.66 1.46
C ALA A 19 5.18 22.93 2.10
N ASP A 20 3.97 23.17 1.59
CA ASP A 20 2.75 22.46 2.02
C ASP A 20 2.78 21.03 1.47
N SER A 21 3.08 20.07 2.35
CA SER A 21 3.24 18.65 2.00
C SER A 21 2.94 17.79 3.23
N PRO A 22 1.72 17.22 3.34
CA PRO A 22 1.38 16.31 4.42
C PRO A 22 2.21 15.01 4.33
N PRO A 23 2.71 14.45 5.45
CA PRO A 23 2.51 14.88 6.85
C PRO A 23 3.62 15.81 7.39
N PHE A 24 4.52 16.31 6.53
CA PHE A 24 5.68 17.10 6.94
C PHE A 24 5.30 18.52 7.34
N THR A 25 4.53 19.21 6.51
CA THR A 25 3.98 20.52 6.80
C THR A 25 2.54 20.55 6.31
N MET A 26 1.64 21.01 7.17
CA MET A 26 0.23 21.15 6.91
C MET A 26 -0.16 22.57 7.31
N VAL A 27 -0.73 23.30 6.36
CA VAL A 27 -1.25 24.65 6.57
C VAL A 27 -2.70 24.56 7.02
N GLN A 28 -3.01 25.11 8.19
CA GLN A 28 -4.38 25.17 8.72
C GLN A 28 -4.79 26.63 8.92
N ASN A 29 -6.01 26.95 8.51
CA ASN A 29 -6.64 28.24 8.79
C ASN A 29 -7.27 28.15 10.18
N VAL A 30 -6.71 28.86 11.15
CA VAL A 30 -7.28 28.94 12.50
C VAL A 30 -7.89 30.32 12.68
N THR A 31 -9.19 30.33 12.90
CA THR A 31 -9.93 31.54 13.26
C THR A 31 -9.86 31.70 14.76
N ASP A 32 -9.23 32.78 15.20
CA ASP A 32 -9.18 33.14 16.62
C ASP A 32 -10.55 33.63 17.10
N ASP A 33 -10.78 33.65 18.42
CA ASP A 33 -12.07 34.09 19.02
C ASP A 33 -12.45 35.54 18.62
N ASN A 34 -11.47 36.32 18.16
CA ASN A 34 -11.61 37.67 17.64
C ASN A 34 -11.96 37.75 16.14
N GLY A 35 -12.20 36.61 15.48
CA GLY A 35 -12.53 36.53 14.06
C GLY A 35 -11.34 36.74 13.10
N GLN A 36 -10.11 36.81 13.60
CA GLN A 36 -8.91 36.88 12.76
C GLN A 36 -8.49 35.47 12.34
N THR A 37 -8.44 35.23 11.02
CA THR A 37 -7.90 33.98 10.47
C THR A 37 -6.38 34.08 10.37
N THR A 38 -5.68 33.27 11.15
CA THR A 38 -4.23 33.11 11.09
C THR A 38 -3.85 31.78 10.48
N LEU A 39 -2.74 31.75 9.74
CA LEU A 39 -2.19 30.53 9.18
C LEU A 39 -1.35 29.84 10.26
N GLN A 40 -1.80 28.68 10.72
CA GLN A 40 -1.04 27.82 11.61
C GLN A 40 -0.36 26.72 10.80
N TYR A 41 0.93 26.54 11.02
CA TYR A 41 1.72 25.48 10.42
C TYR A 41 1.87 24.35 11.42
N THR A 42 1.57 23.12 10.99
CA THR A 42 1.71 21.91 11.82
C THR A 42 2.39 20.80 11.01
N GLY A 43 2.99 19.82 11.68
CA GLY A 43 3.59 18.66 11.03
C GLY A 43 5.04 18.42 11.45
N TYR A 44 5.60 17.30 10.99
CA TYR A 44 6.92 16.83 11.40
C TYR A 44 8.05 17.85 11.17
N ALA A 45 8.05 18.51 10.02
CA ALA A 45 9.07 19.50 9.66
C ALA A 45 9.00 20.74 10.57
N ILE A 46 7.80 21.14 10.98
CA ILE A 46 7.57 22.28 11.88
C ILE A 46 8.05 21.95 13.30
N ASP A 47 7.75 20.76 13.80
CA ASP A 47 8.21 20.32 15.13
C ASP A 47 9.74 20.24 15.19
N LEU A 48 10.37 19.70 14.13
CA LEU A 48 11.82 19.66 14.00
C LEU A 48 12.43 21.06 14.00
N TYR A 49 11.86 21.98 13.24
CA TYR A 49 12.28 23.39 13.22
C TYR A 49 12.20 24.02 14.63
N GLN A 50 11.11 23.79 15.37
CA GLN A 50 10.95 24.34 16.71
C GLN A 50 12.03 23.84 17.68
N LEU A 51 12.38 22.55 17.61
CA LEU A 51 13.47 21.97 18.40
C LEU A 51 14.82 22.60 18.06
N VAL A 52 15.12 22.73 16.76
CA VAL A 52 16.37 23.36 16.28
C VAL A 52 16.45 24.82 16.69
N LYS A 53 15.34 25.56 16.58
CA LYS A 53 15.22 26.94 17.05
C LYS A 53 15.47 27.07 18.54
N ASN A 54 14.85 26.22 19.36
CA ASN A 54 15.02 26.24 20.81
C ASN A 54 16.46 25.90 21.23
N GLN A 55 17.13 25.03 20.48
CA GLN A 55 18.52 24.64 20.76
C GLN A 55 19.54 25.70 20.37
N LEU A 56 19.34 26.39 19.23
CA LEU A 56 20.29 27.37 18.67
C LEU A 56 19.99 28.83 19.06
N GLY A 57 18.73 29.13 19.40
CA GLY A 57 18.28 30.44 19.89
C GLY A 57 18.19 31.54 18.83
N PHE A 58 17.92 31.20 17.56
CA PHE A 58 17.73 32.17 16.47
C PHE A 58 16.27 32.60 16.31
N ASN A 59 16.07 33.73 15.65
CA ASN A 59 14.76 34.18 15.19
C ASN A 59 14.51 33.69 13.76
N ALA A 60 13.27 33.34 13.45
CA ALA A 60 12.93 32.83 12.13
C ALA A 60 11.58 33.32 11.65
N THR A 61 11.53 33.65 10.37
CA THR A 61 10.32 33.98 9.62
C THR A 61 10.05 32.84 8.65
N LEU A 62 8.94 32.13 8.87
CA LEU A 62 8.50 31.06 7.99
C LEU A 62 7.83 31.64 6.75
N LEU A 63 8.26 31.21 5.57
CA LEU A 63 7.74 31.64 4.29
C LEU A 63 7.28 30.42 3.49
N LEU A 64 6.02 30.41 3.11
CA LEU A 64 5.45 29.32 2.34
C LEU A 64 5.88 29.39 0.87
N LYS A 65 6.30 28.26 0.32
CA LYS A 65 6.53 28.07 -1.11
C LYS A 65 5.21 28.34 -1.87
N PRO A 66 5.21 29.18 -2.91
CA PRO A 66 4.07 29.33 -3.80
C PRO A 66 3.61 27.97 -4.37
N PRO A 67 2.30 27.73 -4.51
CA PRO A 67 1.78 26.45 -4.98
C PRO A 67 2.29 26.09 -6.38
N ASP A 68 2.43 27.08 -7.26
CA ASP A 68 2.84 26.89 -8.67
C ASP A 68 4.36 26.71 -8.85
N GLN A 69 5.17 26.91 -7.80
CA GLN A 69 6.63 26.82 -7.90
C GLN A 69 7.11 25.37 -7.86
N SER A 70 7.97 24.98 -8.79
CA SER A 70 8.64 23.68 -8.79
C SER A 70 9.61 23.54 -7.61
N TYR A 71 9.82 22.32 -7.12
CA TYR A 71 10.83 22.05 -6.09
C TYR A 71 12.26 22.40 -6.54
N THR A 72 12.54 22.36 -7.84
CA THR A 72 13.86 22.74 -8.35
C THR A 72 14.06 24.24 -8.22
N ASP A 73 13.06 25.05 -8.58
CA ASP A 73 13.11 26.50 -8.43
C ASP A 73 13.10 26.89 -6.96
N PHE A 74 12.37 26.15 -6.12
CA PHE A 74 12.36 26.36 -4.68
C PHE A 74 13.76 26.19 -4.07
N VAL A 75 14.48 25.14 -4.47
CA VAL A 75 15.88 24.94 -4.07
C VAL A 75 16.78 26.03 -4.64
N LEU A 76 16.56 26.45 -5.89
CA LEU A 76 17.30 27.54 -6.52
C LEU A 76 17.13 28.86 -5.74
N SER A 77 15.95 29.13 -5.18
CA SER A 77 15.66 30.32 -4.38
C SER A 77 16.57 30.45 -3.14
N VAL A 78 17.18 29.37 -2.66
CA VAL A 78 18.23 29.44 -1.61
C VAL A 78 19.52 30.02 -2.17
N SER A 79 19.95 29.56 -3.35
CA SER A 79 21.15 30.10 -4.02
C SER A 79 20.98 31.57 -4.41
N GLU A 80 19.75 31.98 -4.73
CA GLU A 80 19.39 33.37 -5.02
C GLU A 80 19.20 34.23 -3.75
N SER A 81 19.46 33.68 -2.56
CA SER A 81 19.31 34.37 -1.27
C SER A 81 17.90 34.89 -1.00
N VAL A 82 16.87 34.27 -1.59
CA VAL A 82 15.46 34.54 -1.26
C VAL A 82 15.10 33.89 0.08
N TYR A 83 15.56 32.65 0.27
CA TYR A 83 15.50 31.93 1.54
C TYR A 83 16.91 31.67 2.04
N ASP A 84 17.10 31.75 3.36
CA ASP A 84 18.40 31.42 3.96
C ASP A 84 18.51 29.90 4.19
N ILE A 85 17.39 29.25 4.52
CA ILE A 85 17.28 27.80 4.73
C ILE A 85 15.92 27.32 4.22
N ILE A 86 15.84 26.08 3.74
CA ILE A 86 14.58 25.40 3.44
C ILE A 86 14.40 24.19 4.36
N ILE A 87 13.20 24.04 4.92
CA ILE A 87 12.79 22.86 5.69
C ILE A 87 11.50 22.33 5.05
N ALA A 88 11.64 21.32 4.21
CA ALA A 88 10.55 20.71 3.46
C ALA A 88 10.92 19.28 3.03
N ASP A 89 9.99 18.59 2.38
CA ASP A 89 10.15 17.26 1.78
C ASP A 89 10.98 17.27 0.49
N VAL A 90 12.15 17.89 0.54
CA VAL A 90 13.04 18.01 -0.62
C VAL A 90 13.91 16.77 -0.78
N THR A 91 13.74 16.05 -1.89
CA THR A 91 14.64 14.95 -2.25
C THR A 91 16.03 15.46 -2.60
N VAL A 92 17.05 14.91 -1.91
CA VAL A 92 18.46 15.13 -2.22
C VAL A 92 18.80 14.42 -3.53
N THR A 93 19.19 15.19 -4.55
CA THR A 93 19.62 14.67 -5.85
C THR A 93 20.97 15.25 -6.22
N SER A 94 21.74 14.56 -7.07
CA SER A 94 23.05 15.05 -7.51
C SER A 94 22.97 16.41 -8.22
N ALA A 95 21.91 16.67 -8.98
CA ALA A 95 21.72 17.95 -9.65
C ALA A 95 21.52 19.09 -8.64
N ARG A 96 20.73 18.87 -7.59
CA ARG A 96 20.46 19.88 -6.55
C ARG A 96 21.65 20.09 -5.61
N SER A 97 22.36 19.02 -5.27
CA SER A 97 23.55 19.08 -4.41
C SER A 97 24.73 19.85 -5.03
N LYS A 98 24.68 20.15 -6.33
CA LYS A 98 25.66 21.03 -6.99
C LYS A 98 25.33 22.52 -6.84
N ILE A 99 24.09 22.84 -6.47
CA ILE A 99 23.56 24.21 -6.39
C ILE A 99 23.49 24.67 -4.93
N VAL A 100 23.11 23.76 -4.03
CA VAL A 100 22.99 24.02 -2.59
C VAL A 100 23.58 22.88 -1.78
N ASP A 101 23.99 23.18 -0.56
CA ASP A 101 24.40 22.18 0.42
C ASP A 101 23.17 21.61 1.15
N PHE A 102 23.21 20.31 1.43
CA PHE A 102 22.17 19.59 2.18
C PHE A 102 22.68 19.14 3.54
N SER A 103 21.79 19.11 4.53
CA SER A 103 22.02 18.43 5.80
C SER A 103 21.95 16.91 5.64
N SER A 104 22.26 16.19 6.72
CA SER A 104 21.95 14.76 6.78
C SER A 104 20.44 14.53 6.57
N PRO A 105 20.04 13.53 5.75
CA PRO A 105 18.64 13.25 5.50
C PRO A 105 17.86 13.04 6.80
N ILE A 106 16.71 13.73 6.91
CA ILE A 106 15.80 13.60 8.06
C ILE A 106 14.91 12.35 7.96
N TYR A 107 14.79 11.80 6.75
CA TYR A 107 13.92 10.67 6.44
C TYR A 107 14.48 9.87 5.27
N ASP A 108 14.79 8.60 5.52
CA ASP A 108 15.26 7.68 4.50
C ASP A 108 14.06 6.99 3.82
N ASN A 109 13.77 7.42 2.60
CA ASN A 109 12.70 6.83 1.80
C ASN A 109 13.21 5.56 1.08
N SER A 110 12.83 4.39 1.60
CA SER A 110 12.87 3.14 0.83
C SER A 110 11.72 3.12 -0.18
N LEU A 111 11.97 2.74 -1.43
CA LEU A 111 10.91 2.49 -2.41
C LEU A 111 9.87 1.48 -1.85
N ARG A 112 8.60 1.88 -1.81
CA ARG A 112 7.48 1.05 -1.34
C ARG A 112 6.37 1.03 -2.37
N PHE A 113 5.85 -0.15 -2.67
CA PHE A 113 4.66 -0.31 -3.51
C PHE A 113 3.43 -0.30 -2.62
N VAL A 114 2.51 0.64 -2.88
CA VAL A 114 1.19 0.66 -2.24
C VAL A 114 0.21 0.03 -3.22
N VAL A 115 -0.30 -1.14 -2.87
CA VAL A 115 -1.33 -1.84 -3.66
C VAL A 115 -2.65 -1.81 -2.90
N ARG A 116 -3.75 -1.67 -3.64
CA ARG A 116 -5.09 -1.79 -3.06
C ARG A 116 -5.19 -3.17 -2.41
N GLN A 117 -5.59 -3.21 -1.14
CA GLN A 117 -5.91 -4.47 -0.49
C GLN A 117 -6.98 -5.17 -1.32
N ALA A 118 -6.70 -6.40 -1.76
CA ALA A 118 -7.72 -7.21 -2.40
C ALA A 118 -8.85 -7.37 -1.39
N ASN A 119 -10.09 -7.03 -1.79
CA ASN A 119 -11.25 -7.32 -0.95
C ASN A 119 -11.17 -8.80 -0.62
N ASN A 120 -11.16 -9.12 0.68
CA ASN A 120 -11.37 -10.48 1.13
C ASN A 120 -12.75 -10.88 0.60
N ALA A 121 -12.78 -11.58 -0.54
CA ALA A 121 -13.99 -12.21 -1.03
C ALA A 121 -14.48 -13.08 0.12
N GLY A 122 -15.75 -12.89 0.51
CA GLY A 122 -16.35 -13.60 1.64
C GLY A 122 -16.09 -15.10 1.56
N ILE A 123 -16.13 -15.77 2.72
CA ILE A 123 -15.84 -17.20 2.85
C ILE A 123 -16.57 -17.98 1.74
N ASP A 124 -15.79 -18.53 0.80
CA ASP A 124 -16.33 -19.30 -0.30
C ASP A 124 -16.50 -20.75 0.14
N LEU A 125 -17.75 -21.16 0.35
CA LEU A 125 -18.11 -22.52 0.78
C LEU A 125 -17.70 -23.60 -0.23
N PHE A 126 -17.46 -23.21 -1.50
CA PHE A 126 -17.00 -24.12 -2.56
C PHE A 126 -15.52 -23.94 -2.89
N SER A 127 -14.75 -23.25 -2.04
CA SER A 127 -13.30 -23.08 -2.23
C SER A 127 -12.56 -24.42 -2.34
N PHE A 128 -13.07 -25.48 -1.71
CA PHE A 128 -12.54 -26.84 -1.84
C PHE A 128 -12.64 -27.42 -3.26
N LEU A 129 -13.57 -26.93 -4.10
CA LEU A 129 -13.72 -27.37 -5.50
C LEU A 129 -12.84 -26.59 -6.48
N LYS A 130 -12.36 -25.39 -6.10
CA LYS A 130 -11.48 -24.54 -6.91
C LYS A 130 -10.14 -25.16 -7.37
N PRO A 131 -9.46 -26.04 -6.62
CA PRO A 131 -8.20 -26.63 -7.09
C PRO A 131 -8.38 -27.50 -8.34
N PHE A 132 -9.59 -27.97 -8.64
CA PHE A 132 -9.87 -28.78 -9.83
C PHE A 132 -10.62 -27.95 -10.88
N SER A 133 -10.13 -27.97 -12.12
CA SER A 133 -10.81 -27.30 -13.23
C SER A 133 -12.18 -27.93 -13.52
N SER A 134 -13.14 -27.14 -14.02
CA SER A 134 -14.47 -27.64 -14.42
C SER A 134 -14.39 -28.78 -15.43
N ARG A 135 -13.36 -28.81 -16.26
CA ARG A 135 -13.12 -29.89 -17.24
C ARG A 135 -12.78 -31.21 -16.55
N LEU A 136 -11.99 -31.16 -15.47
CA LEU A 136 -11.65 -32.37 -14.71
C LEU A 136 -12.88 -32.95 -14.03
N TRP A 137 -13.75 -32.10 -13.45
CA TRP A 137 -15.02 -32.55 -12.88
C TRP A 137 -15.93 -33.24 -13.90
N ILE A 138 -16.05 -32.69 -15.10
CA ILE A 138 -16.81 -33.31 -16.19
C ILE A 138 -16.16 -34.64 -16.61
N LEU A 139 -14.83 -34.72 -16.66
CA LEU A 139 -14.11 -35.95 -16.99
C LEU A 139 -14.35 -37.02 -15.91
N VAL A 140 -14.25 -36.68 -14.63
CA VAL A 140 -14.52 -37.59 -13.51
C VAL A 140 -15.96 -38.13 -13.61
N LEU A 141 -16.96 -37.25 -13.74
CA LEU A 141 -18.35 -37.67 -13.93
C LEU A 141 -18.53 -38.54 -15.17
N GLY A 142 -17.90 -38.19 -16.29
CA GLY A 142 -17.94 -38.95 -17.54
C GLY A 142 -17.34 -40.34 -17.39
N THR A 143 -16.18 -40.46 -16.74
CA THR A 143 -15.53 -41.77 -16.47
C THR A 143 -16.36 -42.64 -15.52
N CYS A 144 -16.99 -42.05 -14.50
CA CYS A 144 -17.90 -42.77 -13.60
C CYS A 144 -19.13 -43.33 -14.35
N ILE A 145 -19.75 -42.53 -15.22
CA ILE A 145 -20.88 -42.97 -16.05
C ILE A 145 -20.44 -44.05 -17.03
N TYR A 146 -19.29 -43.86 -17.69
CA TYR A 146 -18.73 -44.83 -18.63
C TYR A 146 -18.46 -46.19 -17.96
N ALA A 147 -17.81 -46.19 -16.78
CA ALA A 147 -17.56 -47.40 -16.01
C ALA A 147 -18.87 -48.08 -15.58
N SER A 148 -19.89 -47.30 -15.18
CA SER A 148 -21.21 -47.82 -14.81
C SER A 148 -21.90 -48.51 -15.99
N ILE A 149 -21.81 -47.94 -17.20
CA ILE A 149 -22.36 -48.53 -18.43
C ILE A 149 -21.62 -49.81 -18.80
N LEU A 150 -20.29 -49.81 -18.74
CA LEU A 150 -19.49 -51.02 -19.01
C LEU A 150 -19.86 -52.16 -18.06
N MET A 151 -20.00 -51.86 -16.77
CA MET A 151 -20.35 -52.84 -15.75
C MET A 151 -21.75 -53.42 -16.00
N LEU A 152 -22.72 -52.59 -16.37
CA LEU A 152 -24.06 -53.06 -16.79
C LEU A 152 -24.03 -53.99 -18.00
N LEU A 153 -23.22 -53.68 -19.01
CA LEU A 153 -23.11 -54.51 -20.21
C LEU A 153 -22.50 -55.89 -19.89
N ILE A 154 -21.50 -55.93 -19.02
CA ILE A 154 -20.87 -57.18 -18.57
C ILE A 154 -21.87 -58.01 -17.76
N GLU A 155 -22.55 -57.40 -16.81
CA GLU A 155 -23.49 -58.09 -15.92
C GLU A 155 -24.69 -58.65 -16.69
N ARG A 156 -25.23 -57.89 -17.65
CA ARG A 156 -26.29 -58.35 -18.57
C ARG A 156 -25.88 -59.53 -19.45
N ARG A 157 -24.60 -59.63 -19.82
CA ARG A 157 -24.11 -60.76 -20.63
C ARG A 157 -23.91 -62.04 -19.83
N LYS A 158 -23.65 -61.93 -18.53
CA LYS A 158 -23.26 -63.07 -17.69
C LYS A 158 -24.42 -63.67 -16.89
N ASN A 159 -25.44 -62.89 -16.56
CA ASN A 159 -26.58 -63.31 -15.73
C ASN A 159 -27.91 -63.18 -16.48
N GLU A 160 -28.51 -64.31 -16.86
CA GLU A 160 -29.81 -64.36 -17.55
C GLU A 160 -30.98 -63.92 -16.63
N ASP A 161 -30.86 -64.10 -15.31
CA ASP A 161 -31.87 -63.67 -14.31
C ASP A 161 -32.05 -62.14 -14.22
N LEU A 162 -31.02 -61.37 -14.62
CA LEU A 162 -31.07 -59.91 -14.63
C LEU A 162 -31.64 -59.35 -15.94
N GLN A 163 -31.78 -60.18 -16.98
CA GLN A 163 -32.28 -59.73 -18.28
C GLN A 163 -33.77 -59.35 -18.23
N ASN A 164 -34.52 -59.91 -17.26
CA ASN A 164 -35.96 -59.73 -17.11
C ASN A 164 -36.36 -58.59 -16.13
N ARG A 165 -35.39 -57.86 -15.54
CA ARG A 165 -35.65 -56.74 -14.60
C ARG A 165 -35.61 -55.38 -15.30
N SER A 166 -36.35 -54.40 -14.75
CA SER A 166 -36.38 -53.02 -15.26
C SER A 166 -34.98 -52.38 -15.31
N PHE A 167 -34.67 -51.67 -16.39
CA PHE A 167 -33.37 -51.05 -16.68
C PHE A 167 -32.88 -50.13 -15.54
N ILE A 168 -33.78 -49.37 -14.92
CA ILE A 168 -33.44 -48.43 -13.82
C ILE A 168 -32.96 -49.19 -12.59
N SER A 169 -33.61 -50.30 -12.24
CA SER A 169 -33.21 -51.13 -11.10
C SER A 169 -31.83 -51.74 -11.28
N GLN A 170 -31.42 -52.04 -12.51
CA GLN A 170 -30.09 -52.55 -12.83
C GLN A 170 -29.04 -51.46 -12.70
N LEU A 171 -29.33 -50.25 -13.21
CA LEU A 171 -28.46 -49.08 -13.08
C LEU A 171 -28.21 -48.72 -11.61
N THR A 172 -29.24 -48.79 -10.76
CA THR A 172 -29.07 -48.53 -9.33
C THR A 172 -28.21 -49.60 -8.65
N LEU A 173 -28.35 -50.88 -9.05
CA LEU A 173 -27.55 -51.98 -8.52
C LEU A 173 -26.07 -51.87 -8.93
N SER A 174 -25.80 -51.51 -10.18
CA SER A 174 -24.43 -51.35 -10.70
C SER A 174 -23.72 -50.15 -10.06
N ILE A 175 -24.42 -49.02 -9.91
CA ILE A 175 -23.91 -47.84 -9.21
C ILE A 175 -23.64 -48.19 -7.74
N TRP A 176 -24.58 -48.87 -7.08
CA TRP A 176 -24.39 -49.30 -5.69
C TRP A 176 -23.20 -50.26 -5.53
N TYR A 177 -22.98 -51.17 -6.47
CA TYR A 177 -21.83 -52.07 -6.45
C TYR A 177 -20.50 -51.34 -6.70
N CYS A 178 -20.47 -50.38 -7.63
CA CYS A 178 -19.28 -49.58 -7.93
C CYS A 178 -18.88 -48.66 -6.76
N PHE A 179 -19.84 -48.07 -6.04
CA PHE A 179 -19.57 -47.14 -4.94
C PHE A 179 -19.57 -47.79 -3.55
N GLY A 180 -20.30 -48.89 -3.36
CA GLY A 180 -20.46 -49.57 -2.07
C GLY A 180 -19.42 -50.67 -1.80
N ARG A 181 -18.54 -50.95 -2.76
CA ARG A 181 -17.47 -51.96 -2.64
C ARG A 181 -16.06 -51.35 -2.73
N VAL A 182 -15.94 -50.09 -2.30
CA VAL A 182 -14.68 -49.41 -1.96
C VAL A 182 -14.59 -49.29 -0.45
#